data_AF-A0A7W7Z5F9-F1
#
_entry.id   AF-A0A7W7Z5F9-F1
#
_cell.length_a   1.000
_cell.length_b   1.000
_cell.length_c   1.000
_cell.angle_alpha   90.00
_cell.angle_beta   90.00
_cell.angle_gamma   90.00
#
_symmetry.space_group_name_H-M   'P 1'
#
loop_
_entity.id
_entity.type
_entity.pdbx_description
1 polymer ?
#
loop_
_entity_poly.entity_id
_entity_poly.type
_entity_poly.pdbx_seq_one_letter_code
_entity_poly.pdbx_strand_id
1 'polypeptide(L)' 'MRLPDPLDAYIDAVGAALALPIKPAWKPAVRANLEITLKLARLVETNSPCPTALQQAGVALAPRPKASP' A
#
# COMPACT_ATOMS: atom_id res chain seq x y z
N MET A 1 20.31 24.83 -6.79
CA MET A 1 19.34 23.93 -7.46
C MET A 1 18.74 23.04 -6.38
N ARG A 2 17.42 23.09 -6.13
CA ARG A 2 16.79 22.24 -5.11
C ARG A 2 16.61 20.85 -5.73
N LEU A 3 17.18 19.82 -5.11
CA LEU A 3 17.00 18.44 -5.58
C LEU A 3 15.50 18.10 -5.56
N PRO A 4 14.99 17.35 -6.55
CA PRO A 4 13.62 16.89 -6.55
C PRO A 4 13.36 16.07 -5.29
N ASP A 5 12.18 16.24 -4.71
CA ASP A 5 11.80 15.52 -3.51
C ASP A 5 11.74 14.01 -3.80
N PRO A 6 12.30 13.15 -2.93
CA PRO A 6 12.28 11.70 -3.15
C PRO A 6 10.87 11.12 -3.34
N LEU A 7 9.86 11.69 -2.67
CA LEU A 7 8.47 11.25 -2.84
C LEU A 7 7.93 11.65 -4.20
N ASP A 8 8.29 12.82 -4.73
CA ASP A 8 7.85 13.24 -6.07
C ASP A 8 8.41 12.30 -7.15
N ALA A 9 9.67 11.89 -7.01
CA ALA A 9 10.30 10.92 -7.91
C ALA A 9 9.66 9.52 -7.80
N TYR A 10 9.33 9.08 -6.59
CA TYR A 10 8.61 7.82 -6.36
C TYR A 10 7.20 7.85 -6.99
N ILE A 11 6.46 8.95 -6.80
CA ILE A 11 5.12 9.14 -7.36
C ILE A 11 5.16 9.08 -8.89
N ASP A 12 6.15 9.71 -9.54
CA ASP A 12 6.33 9.64 -10.99
C ASP A 12 6.64 8.21 -11.45
N ALA A 13 7.54 7.51 -10.74
CA ALA A 13 7.92 6.14 -11.09
C ALA A 13 6.75 5.17 -11.00
N VAL A 14 5.96 5.24 -9.92
CA VAL A 14 4.77 4.39 -9.73
C VAL A 14 3.68 4.74 -10.73
N GLY A 15 3.45 6.04 -10.99
CA GLY A 15 2.51 6.49 -12.02
C GLY A 15 2.87 5.94 -13.40
N ALA A 16 4.15 5.96 -13.76
CA ALA A 16 4.64 5.37 -15.01
C ALA A 16 4.47 3.85 -15.05
N ALA A 17 4.86 3.14 -13.98
CA ALA A 17 4.78 1.69 -13.89
C ALA A 17 3.34 1.15 -13.99
N LEU A 18 2.37 1.89 -13.45
CA LEU A 18 0.94 1.52 -13.45
C LEU A 18 0.18 2.11 -14.65
N ALA A 19 0.85 2.79 -15.57
CA ALA A 19 0.22 3.55 -16.66
C ALA A 19 -0.89 4.50 -16.15
N LEU A 20 -0.69 5.09 -14.96
CA LEU A 20 -1.61 6.01 -14.31
C LEU A 20 -0.99 7.42 -14.28
N PRO A 21 -1.12 8.21 -15.37
CA PRO A 21 -0.50 9.53 -15.43
C PRO A 21 -1.12 10.48 -14.40
N ILE A 22 -0.30 10.96 -13.47
CA ILE A 22 -0.73 11.89 -12.42
C ILE A 22 -0.53 13.30 -12.93
N LYS A 23 -1.63 14.06 -13.04
CA LYS A 23 -1.57 15.46 -13.46
C LYS A 23 -0.72 16.27 -12.46
N PRO A 24 0.11 17.23 -12.91
CA PRO A 24 0.95 18.03 -12.00
C PRO A 24 0.18 18.72 -10.88
N ALA A 25 -1.06 19.17 -11.14
CA ALA A 25 -1.91 19.80 -10.13
C ALA A 25 -2.36 18.85 -9.00
N TRP A 26 -2.29 17.53 -9.22
CA TRP A 26 -2.72 16.51 -8.26
C TRP A 26 -1.56 15.98 -7.41
N LYS A 27 -0.31 16.18 -7.85
CA LYS A 27 0.90 15.71 -7.15
C LYS A 27 0.93 16.08 -5.66
N PRO A 28 0.62 17.33 -5.25
CA PRO A 28 0.63 17.70 -3.84
C PRO A 28 -0.34 16.87 -2.99
N ALA A 29 -1.54 16.58 -3.51
CA ALA A 29 -2.54 15.77 -2.80
C ALA A 29 -2.13 14.29 -2.74
N VAL A 30 -1.60 13.75 -3.84
CA VAL A 30 -1.08 12.37 -3.88
C VAL A 30 0.06 12.19 -2.88
N ARG A 31 0.98 13.17 -2.84
CA ARG A 31 2.09 13.20 -1.87
C ARG A 31 1.59 13.22 -0.43
N ALA A 32 0.65 14.10 -0.10
CA ALA A 32 0.10 14.19 1.26
C ALA A 32 -0.53 12.85 1.71
N ASN A 33 -1.28 12.19 0.83
CA ASN A 33 -1.85 10.86 1.13
C ASN A 33 -0.77 9.80 1.32
N LEU A 34 0.24 9.77 0.43
CA LEU A 34 1.34 8.82 0.53
C LEU A 34 2.13 8.99 1.83
N GLU A 35 2.39 10.23 2.27
CA GLU A 35 3.06 10.50 3.55
C GLU A 35 2.29 9.91 4.74
N ILE A 36 0.96 9.99 4.73
CA ILE A 36 0.10 9.39 5.77
C ILE A 36 0.20 7.86 5.70
N THR A 37 0.08 7.27 4.51
CA THR A 37 0.20 5.82 4.32
C THR A 37 1.54 5.28 4.81
N LEU A 38 2.65 5.99 4.54
CA LEU A 38 3.98 5.57 4.98
C LEU A 38 4.14 5.66 6.50
N LYS A 39 3.53 6.68 7.15
CA LYS A 39 3.49 6.74 8.63
C LYS A 39 2.72 5.57 9.21
N LEU A 40 1.59 5.19 8.59
CA LEU A 40 0.82 4.01 9.01
C LEU A 40 1.61 2.71 8.80
N ALA A 41 2.34 2.57 7.69
CA ALA A 41 3.20 1.41 7.44
C ALA A 41 4.27 1.24 8.54
N ARG A 42 4.85 2.34 9.03
CA ARG A 42 5.80 2.31 10.14
C ARG A 42 5.16 1.83 11.46
N LEU A 43 3.90 2.19 11.72
CA LEU A 43 3.17 1.67 12.87
C LEU A 43 2.95 0.15 12.74
N VAL A 44 2.61 -0.34 11.55
CA VAL A 44 2.46 -1.79 11.31
C VAL A 44 3.78 -2.52 11.54
N GLU A 45 4.89 -2.02 10.98
CA GLU A 45 6.22 -2.59 11.21
C GLU A 45 6.59 -2.65 12.70
N THR A 46 6.26 -1.59 13.45
CA THR A 46 6.61 -1.47 14.87
C THR A 46 5.72 -2.38 15.74
N ASN A 47 4.44 -2.51 15.41
CA ASN A 47 3.45 -3.20 16.24
C ASN A 47 3.15 -4.64 15.80
N SER A 48 3.58 -5.03 14.60
CA SER A 48 3.42 -6.38 14.04
C SER A 48 4.80 -6.93 13.67
N PRO A 49 5.56 -7.50 14.63
CA PRO A 49 6.79 -8.21 14.30
C PRO A 49 6.45 -9.26 13.25
N CYS A 50 7.10 -9.20 12.09
CA CYS A 50 6.88 -10.10 10.97
C CYS A 50 6.92 -11.54 11.48
N PRO A 51 5.79 -12.28 11.54
CA PRO A 51 5.86 -13.70 11.77
C PRO A 51 6.50 -14.24 10.51
N THR A 52 7.58 -15.01 10.62
CA THR A 52 8.31 -15.62 9.50
C THR A 52 7.47 -16.56 8.61
N ALA A 53 6.14 -16.53 8.72
CA ALA A 53 5.22 -16.98 7.71
C ALA A 53 4.11 -15.92 7.54
N LEU A 54 3.89 -15.48 6.30
CA LEU A 54 2.74 -14.69 5.85
C LEU A 54 1.44 -15.45 6.13
N GLN A 55 0.99 -15.49 7.40
CA GLN A 55 -0.37 -15.94 7.68
C GLN A 55 -1.29 -14.78 7.31
N GLN A 56 -1.70 -14.77 6.04
CA GLN A 56 -2.79 -13.91 5.59
C GLN A 56 -3.96 -14.14 6.54
N ALA A 57 -4.60 -13.07 7.01
CA ALA A 57 -5.87 -13.16 7.71
C ALA A 57 -6.98 -13.53 6.70
N GLY A 58 -6.89 -14.72 6.13
CA GLY A 58 -7.92 -15.31 5.31
C GLY A 58 -8.95 -15.96 6.22
N VAL A 59 -10.19 -15.46 6.21
CA VAL A 59 -11.32 -16.24 6.72
C VAL A 59 -11.49 -17.43 5.79
N ALA A 60 -11.03 -18.59 6.22
CA ALA A 60 -11.33 -19.84 5.53
C ALA A 60 -12.86 -20.03 5.59
N LEU A 61 -13.53 -19.84 4.44
CA LEU A 61 -14.91 -20.26 4.27
C LEU A 61 -14.95 -21.77 4.45
N ALA A 62 -15.36 -22.24 5.63
CA ALA A 62 -15.56 -23.67 5.86
C ALA A 62 -16.53 -24.22 4.81
N PRO A 63 -16.25 -25.37 4.19
CA PRO A 63 -17.17 -25.95 3.22
C PRO A 63 -18.50 -26.25 3.92
N ARG A 64 -19.62 -25.84 3.31
CA ARG A 64 -20.97 -26.13 3.82
C ARG A 64 -21.09 -27.65 4.07
N PRO A 65 -21.66 -28.09 5.21
CA PRO A 65 -21.87 -29.51 5.45
C PRO A 65 -22.73 -30.07 4.31
N LYS A 66 -22.28 -31.16 3.69
CA LYS A 66 -23.10 -31.87 2.69
C LYS A 66 -24.39 -32.30 3.38
N ALA A 67 -25.53 -31.87 2.84
CA ALA A 67 -26.82 -32.41 3.26
C ALA A 67 -26.75 -33.94 3.08
N SER A 68 -27.03 -34.67 4.16
CA SER A 68 -27.15 -36.13 4.12
C SER A 68 -28.39 -36.52 3.31
N PRO A 69 -28.36 -37.68 2.62
CA PRO A 69 -29.43 -38.12 1.72
C PRO A 69 -30.75 -38.39 2.43
#